data_AF-A0AAD9PFM8-F1
#
_entry.id   AF-A0AAD9PFM8-F1
#
_cell.length_a   1.000
_cell.length_b   1.000
_cell.length_c   1.000
_cell.angle_alpha   90.00
_cell.angle_beta   90.00
_cell.angle_gamma   90.00
#
_symmetry.space_group_name_H-M   'P 1'
#
loop_
_entity.id
_entity.type
_entity.pdbx_description
1 polymer ?
#
loop_
_entity_poly.entity_id
_entity_poly.type
_entity_poly.pdbx_seq_one_letter_code
_entity_poly.pdbx_strand_id
1 'polypeptide(L)'
;MLQPGSVVKGGGGQRWTVERLLGTGTCCHVYQAAVHREEGKVAIKIFNEGAKYESAFHREKLLLKTMHHILPCRQLVRALADAQHEHHWCLIQELLDVDVRQILLKNQNDGLSLHLIQSLAHDILSGLKYLHKAGFVHADVKPRNLLWSPQDGCMKIIDFSLTFHVEDKRLGRLQSTGYRAPEVEQWNSSTLASSEDNDCLFPSKSADIWSLGCVLVEMFTASKLLTKDMQESYTTVKGDSYTDRRPDLSKILARLIVVRDQDSSTQNAHILTQELRNLITSMVETDVSKRPSVEECLAHGFFQLQTVPKYVDFLLLPSCVLRFLNLIDPEKVLDEPECIAVQEAMTEECARYGSLKNCIIGQQGESLGKVFVEFTFTHQAVAAFERLSQKTFDGHTVLVTYFPSGDFHDGKLY
;
A
#
# COMPACT_ATOMS: atom_id res chain seq x y z
N MET A 1 9.23 23.28 -10.56
CA MET A 1 9.01 22.55 -9.29
C MET A 1 8.61 23.55 -8.21
N LEU A 2 7.59 23.25 -7.43
CA LEU A 2 7.17 24.12 -6.32
C LEU A 2 8.16 24.04 -5.17
N GLN A 3 8.39 25.19 -4.54
CA GLN A 3 9.21 25.32 -3.34
C GLN A 3 8.34 25.16 -2.08
N PRO A 4 8.89 24.67 -0.95
CA PRO A 4 8.22 24.76 0.35
C PRO A 4 7.71 26.18 0.62
N GLY A 5 6.48 26.30 1.11
CA GLY A 5 5.78 27.57 1.32
C GLY A 5 4.94 28.06 0.14
N SER A 6 5.06 27.45 -1.04
CA SER A 6 4.20 27.78 -2.19
C SER A 6 2.73 27.48 -1.88
N VAL A 7 1.82 28.35 -2.28
CA VAL A 7 0.38 28.19 -2.02
C VAL A 7 -0.38 27.80 -3.29
N VAL A 8 -1.02 26.64 -3.26
CA VAL A 8 -1.97 26.18 -4.29
C VAL A 8 -3.38 26.59 -3.85
N LYS A 9 -4.13 27.24 -4.74
CA LYS A 9 -5.49 27.72 -4.47
C LYS A 9 -6.50 26.88 -5.24
N GLY A 10 -7.49 26.34 -4.54
CA GLY A 10 -8.59 25.58 -5.13
C GLY A 10 -9.86 26.42 -5.28
N GLY A 11 -10.90 25.77 -5.79
CA GLY A 11 -12.26 26.33 -5.78
C GLY A 11 -12.76 26.60 -4.36
N GLY A 12 -13.75 27.48 -4.21
CA GLY A 12 -14.40 27.73 -2.91
C GLY A 12 -13.51 28.37 -1.84
N GLY A 13 -12.36 28.94 -2.21
CA GLY A 13 -11.44 29.60 -1.28
C GLY A 13 -10.47 28.66 -0.54
N GLN A 14 -10.46 27.37 -0.87
CA GLN A 14 -9.51 26.39 -0.32
C GLN A 14 -8.07 26.75 -0.68
N ARG A 15 -7.15 26.54 0.26
CA ARG A 15 -5.71 26.82 0.07
C ARG A 15 -4.88 25.71 0.70
N TRP A 16 -3.82 25.32 0.01
CA TRP A 16 -2.86 24.34 0.49
C TRP A 16 -1.45 24.91 0.39
N THR A 17 -0.69 24.80 1.47
CA THR A 17 0.70 25.27 1.54
C THR A 17 1.63 24.07 1.36
N VAL A 18 2.41 24.08 0.29
CA VAL A 18 3.37 23.02 -0.03
C VAL A 18 4.42 22.91 1.06
N GLU A 19 4.65 21.71 1.58
CA GLU A 19 5.66 21.43 2.60
C GLU A 19 6.90 20.77 2.00
N ARG A 20 6.72 19.68 1.23
CA ARG A 20 7.83 18.91 0.65
C ARG A 20 7.39 18.12 -0.58
N LEU A 21 8.35 17.80 -1.45
CA LEU A 21 8.17 16.85 -2.55
C LEU A 21 8.09 15.42 -1.99
N LEU A 22 7.07 14.67 -2.42
CA LEU A 22 6.90 13.24 -2.09
C LEU A 22 7.45 12.34 -3.21
N GLY A 23 7.29 12.76 -4.47
CA GLY A 23 7.77 11.98 -5.60
C GLY A 23 7.72 12.72 -6.92
N THR A 24 8.53 12.27 -7.86
CA THR A 24 8.58 12.78 -9.24
C THR A 24 8.30 11.63 -10.19
N GLY A 25 7.32 11.82 -11.08
CA GLY A 25 7.00 10.90 -12.16
C GLY A 25 7.18 11.56 -13.53
N THR A 26 6.99 10.78 -14.59
CA THR A 26 7.09 11.26 -15.98
C THR A 26 6.06 12.34 -16.32
N CYS A 27 4.89 12.28 -15.69
CA CYS A 27 3.75 13.14 -16.00
C CYS A 27 3.48 14.23 -14.97
N CYS A 28 4.02 14.09 -13.76
CA CYS A 28 3.65 14.91 -12.63
C CYS A 28 4.70 14.91 -11.52
N HIS A 29 4.57 15.90 -10.64
CA HIS A 29 5.26 15.96 -9.36
C HIS A 29 4.22 15.87 -8.24
N VAL A 30 4.50 15.11 -7.20
CA VAL A 30 3.59 14.93 -6.06
C VAL A 30 4.19 15.59 -4.83
N TYR A 31 3.42 16.44 -4.17
CA TYR A 31 3.85 17.20 -3.00
C TYR A 31 2.96 16.90 -1.80
N GLN A 32 3.55 16.90 -0.60
CA GLN A 32 2.79 17.01 0.64
C GLN A 32 2.47 18.48 0.87
N ALA A 33 1.25 18.78 1.29
CA ALA A 33 0.83 20.13 1.64
C ALA A 33 -0.07 20.16 2.87
N ALA A 34 0.06 21.23 3.66
CA ALA A 34 -0.83 21.51 4.78
C ALA A 34 -2.12 22.19 4.29
N VAL A 35 -3.27 21.77 4.84
CA VAL A 35 -4.55 22.43 4.58
C VAL A 35 -4.61 23.73 5.40
N HIS A 36 -4.89 24.87 4.76
CA HIS A 36 -4.88 26.14 5.48
C HIS A 36 -6.03 26.22 6.50
N ARG A 37 -5.71 26.61 7.74
CA ARG A 37 -6.62 26.70 8.90
C ARG A 37 -7.12 25.36 9.43
N GLU A 38 -6.52 24.26 9.01
CA GLU A 38 -6.79 22.91 9.51
C GLU A 38 -5.45 22.22 9.81
N GLU A 39 -5.44 21.26 10.71
CA GLU A 39 -4.24 20.44 10.99
C GLU A 39 -4.05 19.32 9.96
N GLY A 40 -4.97 19.18 9.01
CA GLY A 40 -4.95 18.16 7.97
C GLY A 40 -3.83 18.34 6.95
N LYS A 41 -3.43 17.23 6.35
CA LYS A 41 -2.44 17.20 5.25
C LYS A 41 -3.00 16.49 4.03
N VAL A 42 -2.55 16.90 2.85
CA VAL A 42 -2.97 16.35 1.55
C VAL A 42 -1.76 16.04 0.67
N ALA A 43 -1.98 15.21 -0.34
CA ALA A 43 -1.07 15.04 -1.47
C ALA A 43 -1.55 15.89 -2.66
N ILE A 44 -0.68 16.70 -3.24
CA ILE A 44 -0.95 17.51 -4.43
C ILE A 44 -0.18 16.91 -5.60
N LYS A 45 -0.90 16.28 -6.54
CA LYS A 45 -0.35 15.78 -7.80
C LYS A 45 -0.46 16.88 -8.86
N ILE A 46 0.67 17.49 -9.21
CA ILE A 46 0.79 18.60 -10.18
C ILE A 46 1.25 18.04 -11.51
N PHE A 47 0.41 18.17 -12.52
CA PHE A 47 0.68 17.65 -13.86
C PHE A 47 1.56 18.62 -14.65
N ASN A 48 2.47 18.07 -15.46
CA ASN A 48 3.31 18.87 -16.35
C ASN A 48 2.45 19.66 -17.36
N GLU A 49 3.00 20.73 -17.93
CA GLU A 49 2.27 21.56 -18.89
C GLU A 49 2.11 20.86 -20.25
N GLY A 50 0.92 21.01 -20.86
CA GLY A 50 0.62 20.56 -22.22
C GLY A 50 -0.57 19.62 -22.33
N ALA A 51 -1.22 19.61 -23.51
CA ALA A 51 -2.50 18.94 -23.76
C ALA A 51 -2.53 17.44 -23.38
N LYS A 52 -1.40 16.74 -23.54
CA LYS A 52 -1.28 15.32 -23.17
C LYS A 52 -1.40 15.09 -21.66
N TYR A 53 -0.86 15.99 -20.84
CA TYR A 53 -0.87 15.88 -19.38
C TYR A 53 -2.18 16.42 -18.79
N GLU A 54 -2.76 17.45 -19.42
CA GLU A 54 -4.13 17.88 -19.14
C GLU A 54 -5.13 16.75 -19.38
N SER A 55 -5.00 16.03 -20.50
CA SER A 55 -5.83 14.85 -20.77
C SER A 55 -5.64 13.75 -19.71
N ALA A 56 -4.39 13.54 -19.26
CA ALA A 56 -4.09 12.59 -18.20
C ALA A 56 -4.76 12.99 -16.86
N PHE A 57 -4.67 14.27 -16.47
CA PHE A 57 -5.35 14.81 -15.30
C PHE A 57 -6.87 14.58 -15.37
N HIS A 58 -7.51 14.93 -16.48
CA HIS A 58 -8.96 14.78 -16.63
C HIS A 58 -9.40 13.31 -16.58
N ARG A 59 -8.66 12.40 -17.21
CA ARG A 59 -8.94 10.95 -17.13
C ARG A 59 -8.84 10.43 -15.70
N GLU A 60 -7.75 10.73 -15.01
CA GLU A 60 -7.54 10.25 -13.64
C GLU A 60 -8.55 10.85 -12.65
N LYS A 61 -8.83 12.16 -12.77
CA LYS A 61 -9.88 12.83 -11.98
C LYS A 61 -11.25 12.20 -12.23
N LEU A 62 -11.62 11.97 -13.49
CA LEU A 62 -12.91 11.37 -13.85
C LEU A 62 -13.02 9.95 -13.29
N LEU A 63 -12.00 9.12 -13.47
CA LEU A 63 -11.96 7.76 -12.94
C LEU A 63 -12.17 7.75 -11.43
N LEU A 64 -11.37 8.53 -10.70
CA LEU A 64 -11.46 8.58 -9.23
C LEU A 64 -12.81 9.12 -8.76
N LYS A 65 -13.38 10.13 -9.43
CA LYS A 65 -14.73 10.63 -9.09
C LYS A 65 -15.77 9.55 -9.32
N THR A 66 -15.78 8.90 -10.49
CA THR A 66 -16.73 7.82 -10.82
C THR A 66 -16.62 6.66 -9.84
N MET A 67 -15.39 6.22 -9.56
CA MET A 67 -15.13 5.11 -8.63
C MET A 67 -15.60 5.40 -7.20
N HIS A 68 -15.49 6.63 -6.71
CA HIS A 68 -15.99 6.96 -5.37
C HIS A 68 -17.51 7.24 -5.30
N HIS A 69 -18.15 7.60 -6.42
CA HIS A 69 -19.59 7.89 -6.45
C HIS A 69 -20.45 6.63 -6.53
N ILE A 70 -20.01 5.59 -7.26
CA ILE A 70 -20.82 4.38 -7.48
C ILE A 70 -20.91 3.56 -6.19
N LEU A 71 -19.76 3.14 -5.65
CA LEU A 71 -19.61 2.49 -4.35
C LEU A 71 -18.24 2.87 -3.78
N PRO A 72 -18.15 3.58 -2.65
CA PRO A 72 -16.86 3.99 -2.12
C PRO A 72 -16.01 2.76 -1.74
N CYS A 73 -14.99 2.47 -2.55
CA CYS A 73 -13.98 1.46 -2.26
C CYS A 73 -12.84 2.12 -1.47
N ARG A 74 -12.70 1.74 -0.19
CA ARG A 74 -11.66 2.32 0.68
C ARG A 74 -10.24 2.01 0.22
N GLN A 75 -10.04 0.98 -0.60
CA GLN A 75 -8.73 0.56 -1.13
C GLN A 75 -8.29 1.33 -2.39
N LEU A 76 -9.02 2.38 -2.81
CA LEU A 76 -8.54 3.33 -3.82
C LEU A 76 -8.28 4.70 -3.16
N VAL A 77 -7.26 5.42 -3.62
CA VAL A 77 -6.96 6.77 -3.12
C VAL A 77 -8.06 7.78 -3.47
N ARG A 78 -8.49 8.55 -2.48
CA ARG A 78 -9.53 9.57 -2.62
C ARG A 78 -9.01 10.83 -3.32
N ALA A 79 -9.73 11.26 -4.35
CA ALA A 79 -9.62 12.62 -4.89
C ALA A 79 -10.51 13.55 -4.06
N LEU A 80 -9.89 14.52 -3.38
CA LEU A 80 -10.57 15.45 -2.48
C LEU A 80 -11.03 16.72 -3.19
N ALA A 81 -10.17 17.23 -4.08
CA ALA A 81 -10.44 18.46 -4.83
C ALA A 81 -9.58 18.50 -6.09
N ASP A 82 -9.82 19.53 -6.89
CA ASP A 82 -8.95 19.91 -7.99
C ASP A 82 -8.66 21.41 -7.94
N ALA A 83 -7.52 21.77 -8.49
CA ALA A 83 -7.02 23.13 -8.49
C ALA A 83 -6.21 23.41 -9.76
N GLN A 84 -5.94 24.68 -9.98
CA GLN A 84 -4.99 25.14 -10.99
C GLN A 84 -3.97 26.05 -10.31
N HIS A 85 -2.70 25.79 -10.58
CA HIS A 85 -1.60 26.63 -10.11
C HIS A 85 -0.80 27.05 -11.33
N GLU A 86 -0.81 28.36 -11.62
CA GLU A 86 -0.27 28.91 -12.87
C GLU A 86 -0.90 28.21 -14.08
N HIS A 87 -0.09 27.54 -14.91
CA HIS A 87 -0.54 26.79 -16.09
C HIS A 87 -0.69 25.27 -15.84
N HIS A 88 -0.58 24.84 -14.59
CA HIS A 88 -0.59 23.42 -14.22
C HIS A 88 -1.90 22.98 -13.56
N TRP A 89 -2.43 21.86 -14.04
CA TRP A 89 -3.54 21.16 -13.38
C TRP A 89 -3.05 20.41 -12.14
N CYS A 90 -3.80 20.54 -11.05
CA CYS A 90 -3.50 19.93 -9.77
C CYS A 90 -4.65 19.04 -9.31
N LEU A 91 -4.34 17.79 -8.97
CA LEU A 91 -5.28 16.87 -8.31
C LEU A 91 -4.92 16.80 -6.83
N ILE A 92 -5.86 17.16 -5.96
CA ILE A 92 -5.69 17.10 -4.51
C ILE A 92 -6.24 15.76 -4.03
N GLN A 93 -5.39 14.98 -3.40
CA GLN A 93 -5.69 13.64 -2.91
C GLN A 93 -5.47 13.57 -1.40
N GLU A 94 -6.08 12.57 -0.76
CA GLU A 94 -5.72 12.24 0.62
C GLU A 94 -4.22 11.93 0.72
N LEU A 95 -3.59 12.34 1.82
CA LEU A 95 -2.21 11.97 2.08
C LEU A 95 -2.17 10.55 2.64
N LEU A 96 -1.49 9.65 1.92
CA LEU A 96 -1.15 8.31 2.39
C LEU A 96 0.27 8.30 2.96
N ASP A 97 0.63 7.21 3.62
CA ASP A 97 1.92 7.08 4.30
C ASP A 97 2.86 6.19 3.47
N VAL A 98 3.44 5.17 4.09
CA VAL A 98 4.42 4.29 3.44
C VAL A 98 3.87 3.47 2.28
N ASP A 99 4.67 3.36 1.22
CA ASP A 99 4.47 2.37 0.16
C ASP A 99 5.11 1.02 0.53
N VAL A 100 4.74 -0.06 -0.18
CA VAL A 100 5.27 -1.42 0.09
C VAL A 100 6.80 -1.48 0.01
N ARG A 101 7.42 -0.71 -0.88
CA ARG A 101 8.89 -0.66 -0.98
C ARG A 101 9.51 0.00 0.25
N GLN A 102 8.89 1.05 0.77
CA GLN A 102 9.30 1.70 2.01
C GLN A 102 9.09 0.81 3.24
N ILE A 103 8.02 0.02 3.28
CA ILE A 103 7.79 -0.97 4.34
C ILE A 103 8.92 -2.01 4.36
N LEU A 104 9.29 -2.55 3.19
CA LEU A 104 10.43 -3.49 3.07
C LEU A 104 11.75 -2.85 3.51
N LEU A 105 12.00 -1.58 3.13
CA LEU A 105 13.20 -0.85 3.56
C LEU A 105 13.23 -0.65 5.08
N LYS A 106 12.09 -0.30 5.70
CA LYS A 106 11.95 -0.20 7.17
C LYS A 106 12.18 -1.55 7.85
N ASN A 107 11.77 -2.63 7.21
CA ASN A 107 12.04 -4.00 7.63
C ASN A 107 13.46 -4.48 7.25
N GLN A 108 14.43 -3.56 7.10
CA GLN A 108 15.84 -3.85 6.83
C GLN A 108 16.09 -4.63 5.52
N ASN A 109 15.19 -4.53 4.55
CA ASN A 109 15.14 -5.38 3.36
C ASN A 109 15.07 -6.88 3.70
N ASP A 110 14.43 -7.22 4.81
CA ASP A 110 13.92 -8.56 5.06
C ASP A 110 12.44 -8.62 4.63
N GLY A 111 12.00 -9.81 4.24
CA GLY A 111 10.62 -10.03 3.81
C GLY A 111 9.63 -9.88 4.97
N LEU A 112 8.41 -9.46 4.66
CA LEU A 112 7.34 -9.23 5.63
C LEU A 112 6.82 -10.54 6.22
N SER A 113 6.20 -10.48 7.40
CA SER A 113 5.52 -11.63 8.00
C SER A 113 4.37 -12.13 7.11
N LEU A 114 4.03 -13.42 7.22
CA LEU A 114 2.89 -14.00 6.50
C LEU A 114 1.56 -13.30 6.83
N HIS A 115 1.41 -12.82 8.07
CA HIS A 115 0.26 -12.03 8.51
C HIS A 115 0.14 -10.72 7.71
N LEU A 116 1.23 -9.94 7.64
CA LEU A 116 1.24 -8.71 6.85
C LEU A 116 0.99 -9.01 5.37
N ILE A 117 1.68 -9.99 4.78
CA ILE A 117 1.48 -10.34 3.37
C ILE A 117 0.01 -10.67 3.09
N GLN A 118 -0.62 -11.48 3.95
CA GLN A 118 -2.03 -11.83 3.83
C GLN A 118 -2.94 -10.60 3.92
N SER A 119 -2.75 -9.76 4.94
CA SER A 119 -3.57 -8.55 5.15
C SER A 119 -3.44 -7.55 4.00
N LEU A 120 -2.19 -7.21 3.63
CA LEU A 120 -1.93 -6.25 2.55
C LEU A 120 -2.41 -6.78 1.19
N ALA A 121 -2.20 -8.07 0.89
CA ALA A 121 -2.65 -8.68 -0.36
C ALA A 121 -4.19 -8.68 -0.48
N HIS A 122 -4.89 -8.95 0.62
CA HIS A 122 -6.35 -8.95 0.64
C HIS A 122 -6.92 -7.56 0.31
N ASP A 123 -6.35 -6.49 0.87
CA ASP A 123 -6.73 -5.12 0.54
C ASP A 123 -6.47 -4.80 -0.93
N ILE A 124 -5.30 -5.15 -1.46
CA ILE A 124 -4.95 -4.88 -2.87
C ILE A 124 -5.92 -5.63 -3.81
N LEU A 125 -6.19 -6.91 -3.55
CA LEU A 125 -7.16 -7.69 -4.31
C LEU A 125 -8.58 -7.10 -4.20
N SER A 126 -8.96 -6.57 -3.03
CA SER A 126 -10.26 -5.91 -2.86
C SER A 126 -10.38 -4.65 -3.74
N GLY A 127 -9.32 -3.84 -3.81
CA GLY A 127 -9.24 -2.68 -4.71
C GLY A 127 -9.27 -3.07 -6.19
N LEU A 128 -8.50 -4.09 -6.58
CA LEU A 128 -8.49 -4.61 -7.96
C LEU A 128 -9.84 -5.19 -8.35
N LYS A 129 -10.52 -5.92 -7.44
CA LYS A 129 -11.86 -6.46 -7.66
C LYS A 129 -12.85 -5.36 -7.97
N TYR A 130 -12.76 -4.24 -7.27
CA TYR A 130 -13.62 -3.10 -7.53
C TYR A 130 -13.39 -2.51 -8.93
N LEU A 131 -12.12 -2.27 -9.31
CA LEU A 131 -11.76 -1.77 -10.64
C LEU A 131 -12.18 -2.74 -11.76
N HIS A 132 -11.86 -4.02 -11.58
CA HIS A 132 -12.11 -5.09 -12.55
C HIS A 132 -13.61 -5.28 -12.79
N LYS A 133 -14.45 -5.17 -11.75
CA LYS A 133 -15.92 -5.20 -11.91
C LYS A 133 -16.45 -4.02 -12.71
N ALA A 134 -15.83 -2.85 -12.58
CA ALA A 134 -16.16 -1.66 -13.36
C ALA A 134 -15.52 -1.64 -14.77
N GLY A 135 -14.85 -2.72 -15.18
CA GLY A 135 -14.25 -2.83 -16.51
C GLY A 135 -12.88 -2.15 -16.64
N PHE A 136 -12.29 -1.67 -15.55
CA PHE A 136 -10.97 -1.02 -15.57
C PHE A 136 -9.84 -1.99 -15.21
N VAL A 137 -8.70 -1.83 -15.88
CA VAL A 137 -7.43 -2.51 -15.58
C VAL A 137 -6.45 -1.47 -15.08
N HIS A 138 -5.87 -1.65 -13.89
CA HIS A 138 -4.98 -0.65 -13.29
C HIS A 138 -3.70 -0.46 -14.13
N ALA A 139 -3.11 -1.57 -14.57
CA ALA A 139 -1.97 -1.67 -15.49
C ALA A 139 -0.63 -1.10 -14.98
N ASP A 140 -0.54 -0.70 -13.72
CA ASP A 140 0.74 -0.33 -13.07
C ASP A 140 0.83 -0.75 -11.59
N VAL A 141 0.32 -1.95 -11.28
CA VAL A 141 0.46 -2.52 -9.93
C VAL A 141 1.94 -2.80 -9.66
N LYS A 142 2.50 -2.14 -8.64
CA LYS A 142 3.89 -2.27 -8.20
C LYS A 142 4.03 -1.76 -6.75
N PRO A 143 5.11 -2.08 -6.02
CA PRO A 143 5.24 -1.74 -4.61
C PRO A 143 5.06 -0.25 -4.30
N ARG A 144 5.53 0.64 -5.20
CA ARG A 144 5.43 2.10 -5.05
C ARG A 144 4.04 2.68 -5.30
N ASN A 145 3.13 1.92 -5.92
CA ASN A 145 1.76 2.35 -6.20
C ASN A 145 0.74 1.71 -5.23
N LEU A 146 1.23 1.09 -4.17
CA LEU A 146 0.45 0.46 -3.11
C LEU A 146 0.88 1.11 -1.81
N LEU A 147 0.05 2.01 -1.28
CA LEU A 147 0.37 2.82 -0.11
C LEU A 147 -0.58 2.51 1.05
N TRP A 148 -0.03 2.53 2.25
CA TRP A 148 -0.78 2.36 3.48
C TRP A 148 -1.59 3.62 3.81
N SER A 149 -2.85 3.44 4.20
CA SER A 149 -3.70 4.46 4.82
C SER A 149 -3.75 4.20 6.32
N PRO A 150 -2.96 4.91 7.15
CA PRO A 150 -3.02 4.78 8.60
C PRO A 150 -4.38 5.16 9.18
N GLN A 151 -5.09 6.08 8.52
CA GLN A 151 -6.39 6.57 8.95
C GLN A 151 -7.47 5.50 8.77
N ASP A 152 -7.42 4.76 7.67
CA ASP A 152 -8.41 3.72 7.34
C ASP A 152 -7.95 2.31 7.74
N GLY A 153 -6.67 2.15 8.14
CA GLY A 153 -6.08 0.87 8.50
C GLY A 153 -6.02 -0.13 7.34
N CYS A 154 -5.78 0.34 6.12
CA CYS A 154 -5.76 -0.52 4.93
C CYS A 154 -4.76 -0.08 3.86
N MET A 155 -4.39 -1.00 2.97
CA MET A 155 -3.65 -0.67 1.75
C MET A 155 -4.56 -0.05 0.69
N LYS A 156 -4.04 0.97 0.00
CA LYS A 156 -4.70 1.63 -1.12
C LYS A 156 -3.87 1.60 -2.38
N ILE A 157 -4.55 1.48 -3.50
CA ILE A 157 -4.00 1.59 -4.84
C ILE A 157 -3.99 3.07 -5.24
N ILE A 158 -2.84 3.53 -5.73
CA ILE A 158 -2.63 4.89 -6.25
C ILE A 158 -2.20 4.87 -7.70
N ASP A 159 -2.23 6.06 -8.33
CA ASP A 159 -1.69 6.36 -9.65
C ASP A 159 -2.36 5.60 -10.81
N PHE A 160 -3.46 6.17 -11.30
CA PHE A 160 -4.28 5.60 -12.39
C PHE A 160 -3.85 6.09 -13.77
N SER A 161 -2.59 6.51 -13.91
CA SER A 161 -2.09 7.15 -15.15
C SER A 161 -2.01 6.19 -16.34
N LEU A 162 -1.84 4.88 -16.09
CA LEU A 162 -1.85 3.81 -17.10
C LEU A 162 -3.18 3.04 -17.15
N THR A 163 -4.13 3.39 -16.29
CA THR A 163 -5.41 2.67 -16.21
C THR A 163 -6.22 2.85 -17.50
N PHE A 164 -6.80 1.76 -17.97
CA PHE A 164 -7.61 1.72 -19.19
C PHE A 164 -8.89 0.91 -18.96
N HIS A 165 -9.92 1.17 -19.76
CA HIS A 165 -11.13 0.37 -19.78
C HIS A 165 -10.94 -0.81 -20.75
N VAL A 166 -11.48 -1.99 -20.45
CA VAL A 166 -11.32 -3.18 -21.30
C VAL A 166 -11.85 -3.03 -22.74
N GLU A 167 -12.68 -2.02 -23.00
CA GLU A 167 -13.18 -1.68 -24.34
C GLU A 167 -12.23 -0.74 -25.11
N ASP A 168 -11.22 -0.18 -24.46
CA ASP A 168 -10.24 0.70 -25.09
C ASP A 168 -9.37 -0.10 -26.07
N LYS A 169 -9.46 0.21 -27.37
CA LYS A 169 -8.72 -0.51 -28.42
C LYS A 169 -7.30 0.01 -28.68
N ARG A 170 -6.95 1.16 -28.12
CA ARG A 170 -5.67 1.85 -28.38
C ARG A 170 -4.96 2.10 -27.07
N LEU A 171 -4.01 1.23 -26.75
CA LEU A 171 -3.21 1.31 -25.54
C LEU A 171 -1.79 1.74 -25.88
N GLY A 172 -1.23 2.59 -25.02
CA GLY A 172 0.19 2.91 -25.07
C GLY A 172 1.04 1.78 -24.49
N ARG A 173 2.25 2.13 -24.08
CA ARG A 173 3.10 1.22 -23.30
C ARG A 173 2.52 1.06 -21.90
N LEU A 174 2.40 -0.18 -21.44
CA LEU A 174 1.82 -0.51 -20.14
C LEU A 174 2.81 -1.21 -19.21
N GLN A 175 2.52 -1.17 -17.91
CA GLN A 175 3.23 -1.80 -16.81
C GLN A 175 4.71 -1.43 -16.65
N SER A 176 5.09 -1.20 -15.39
CA SER A 176 6.48 -1.01 -15.00
C SER A 176 7.34 -2.28 -15.18
N THR A 177 8.60 -2.10 -15.57
CA THR A 177 9.60 -3.18 -15.63
C THR A 177 9.78 -3.83 -14.25
N GLY A 178 9.90 -5.16 -14.22
CA GLY A 178 9.92 -6.01 -13.03
C GLY A 178 8.55 -6.57 -12.63
N TYR A 179 7.45 -5.97 -13.09
CA TYR A 179 6.07 -6.38 -12.74
C TYR A 179 5.20 -6.60 -13.99
N ARG A 180 5.80 -6.53 -15.17
CA ARG A 180 5.10 -6.64 -16.46
C ARG A 180 4.77 -8.09 -16.78
N ALA A 181 3.53 -8.33 -17.16
CA ALA A 181 3.04 -9.64 -17.57
C ALA A 181 3.54 -10.02 -18.98
N PRO A 182 3.68 -11.32 -19.29
CA PRO A 182 4.17 -11.77 -20.60
C PRO A 182 3.37 -11.22 -21.78
N GLU A 183 2.04 -11.21 -21.67
CA GLU A 183 1.16 -10.66 -22.71
C GLU A 183 1.36 -9.15 -22.92
N VAL A 184 1.69 -8.41 -21.86
CA VAL A 184 1.97 -6.97 -21.92
C VAL A 184 3.37 -6.69 -22.45
N GLU A 185 4.35 -7.55 -22.17
CA GLU A 185 5.69 -7.46 -22.77
C GLU A 185 5.64 -7.66 -24.29
N GLN A 186 4.84 -8.64 -24.74
CA GLN A 186 4.57 -8.86 -26.16
C GLN A 186 3.86 -7.65 -26.80
N TRP A 187 2.81 -7.14 -26.16
CA TRP A 187 2.11 -5.93 -26.59
C TRP A 187 3.08 -4.74 -26.77
N ASN A 188 3.88 -4.45 -25.73
CA ASN A 188 4.83 -3.34 -25.72
C ASN A 188 5.96 -3.48 -26.76
N SER A 189 6.28 -4.70 -27.15
CA SER A 189 7.37 -5.01 -28.10
C SER A 189 6.88 -5.13 -29.54
N SER A 190 5.57 -5.29 -29.75
CA SER A 190 4.99 -5.29 -31.08
C SER A 190 5.17 -3.89 -31.71
N THR A 191 5.80 -3.84 -32.88
CA THR A 191 5.93 -2.61 -33.70
C THR A 191 4.57 -2.11 -34.24
N LEU A 192 3.50 -2.81 -33.89
CA LEU A 192 2.15 -2.75 -34.45
C LEU A 192 1.09 -2.79 -33.34
N ALA A 193 1.22 -1.97 -32.29
CA ALA A 193 0.15 -1.69 -31.32
C ALA A 193 -1.14 -1.07 -31.96
N SER A 194 -1.32 -1.23 -33.27
CA SER A 194 -2.34 -0.61 -34.10
C SER A 194 -2.85 -1.48 -35.26
N SER A 195 -2.43 -2.74 -35.45
CA SER A 195 -3.00 -3.61 -36.50
C SER A 195 -3.95 -4.64 -35.90
N GLU A 196 -5.20 -4.63 -36.37
CA GLU A 196 -6.26 -5.59 -36.01
C GLU A 196 -5.93 -7.06 -36.38
N ASP A 197 -4.80 -7.29 -37.06
CA ASP A 197 -4.39 -8.58 -37.64
C ASP A 197 -3.28 -9.34 -36.86
N ASN A 198 -2.94 -8.94 -35.63
CA ASN A 198 -1.91 -9.65 -34.86
C ASN A 198 -2.51 -10.63 -33.85
N ASP A 199 -2.04 -11.88 -33.88
CA ASP A 199 -2.24 -12.93 -32.85
C ASP A 199 -1.66 -12.55 -31.46
N CYS A 200 -1.30 -11.29 -31.22
CA CYS A 200 -0.80 -10.80 -29.94
C CYS A 200 -1.94 -10.76 -28.90
N LEU A 201 -1.69 -11.36 -27.74
CA LEU A 201 -2.65 -11.32 -26.63
C LEU A 201 -2.84 -9.86 -26.17
N PHE A 202 -4.08 -9.39 -26.23
CA PHE A 202 -4.44 -8.06 -25.77
C PHE A 202 -4.32 -7.97 -24.24
N PRO A 203 -3.70 -6.91 -23.67
CA PRO A 203 -3.63 -6.71 -22.22
C PRO A 203 -5.02 -6.77 -21.57
N SER A 204 -5.15 -7.57 -20.51
CA SER A 204 -6.42 -7.80 -19.83
C SER A 204 -6.30 -7.58 -18.32
N LYS A 205 -7.41 -7.76 -17.58
CA LYS A 205 -7.45 -7.77 -16.11
C LYS A 205 -6.44 -8.75 -15.49
N SER A 206 -6.11 -9.84 -16.22
CA SER A 206 -5.08 -10.81 -15.84
C SER A 206 -3.72 -10.15 -15.58
N ALA A 207 -3.41 -9.05 -16.27
CA ALA A 207 -2.12 -8.38 -16.16
C ALA A 207 -1.89 -7.82 -14.76
N ASP A 208 -2.94 -7.30 -14.10
CA ASP A 208 -2.85 -6.84 -12.71
C ASP A 208 -2.60 -8.00 -11.73
N ILE A 209 -3.19 -9.17 -11.99
CA ILE A 209 -3.00 -10.38 -11.18
C ILE A 209 -1.54 -10.84 -11.23
N TRP A 210 -0.94 -10.83 -12.42
CA TRP A 210 0.50 -11.13 -12.59
C TRP A 210 1.38 -10.14 -11.82
N SER A 211 1.10 -8.84 -12.00
CA SER A 211 1.86 -7.79 -11.30
C SER A 211 1.77 -7.96 -9.78
N LEU A 212 0.59 -8.28 -9.25
CA LEU A 212 0.42 -8.55 -7.83
C LEU A 212 1.20 -9.80 -7.40
N GLY A 213 1.16 -10.89 -8.18
CA GLY A 213 1.99 -12.08 -7.91
C GLY A 213 3.48 -11.73 -7.76
N CYS A 214 4.00 -10.88 -8.64
CA CYS A 214 5.37 -10.35 -8.54
C CYS A 214 5.60 -9.51 -7.28
N VAL A 215 4.63 -8.66 -6.89
CA VAL A 215 4.68 -7.87 -5.65
C VAL A 215 4.70 -8.78 -4.42
N LEU A 216 3.91 -9.85 -4.38
CA LEU A 216 3.86 -10.76 -3.23
C LEU A 216 5.17 -11.52 -3.05
N VAL A 217 5.87 -11.88 -4.13
CA VAL A 217 7.25 -12.41 -4.05
C VAL A 217 8.19 -11.38 -3.44
N GLU A 218 8.10 -10.12 -3.86
CA GLU A 218 8.95 -9.05 -3.31
C GLU A 218 8.61 -8.77 -1.84
N MET A 219 7.34 -8.84 -1.45
CA MET A 219 6.95 -8.74 -0.04
C MET A 219 7.54 -9.89 0.79
N PHE A 220 7.58 -11.12 0.27
CA PHE A 220 8.10 -12.29 0.99
C PHE A 220 9.63 -12.38 1.04
N THR A 221 10.31 -11.91 -0.01
CA THR A 221 11.77 -12.11 -0.20
C THR A 221 12.59 -10.82 -0.13
N ALA A 222 11.92 -9.66 -0.06
CA ALA A 222 12.49 -8.32 -0.27
C ALA A 222 13.20 -8.13 -1.64
N SER A 223 13.04 -9.09 -2.56
CA SER A 223 13.73 -9.15 -3.84
C SER A 223 12.73 -9.29 -4.99
N LYS A 224 13.05 -8.67 -6.13
CA LYS A 224 12.20 -8.79 -7.32
C LYS A 224 12.24 -10.21 -7.88
N LEU A 225 11.09 -10.74 -8.29
CA LEU A 225 11.00 -12.04 -8.97
C LEU A 225 11.69 -12.00 -10.34
N LEU A 226 11.39 -10.98 -11.14
CA LEU A 226 11.79 -10.91 -12.55
C LEU A 226 12.99 -9.98 -12.73
N THR A 227 14.04 -10.51 -13.36
CA THR A 227 15.13 -9.69 -13.92
C THR A 227 14.71 -9.12 -15.27
N LYS A 228 15.44 -8.11 -15.75
CA LYS A 228 15.21 -7.53 -17.08
C LYS A 228 15.31 -8.61 -18.17
N ASP A 229 16.36 -9.42 -18.14
CA ASP A 229 16.60 -10.49 -19.12
C ASP A 229 15.48 -11.55 -19.11
N MET A 230 14.95 -11.89 -17.93
CA MET A 230 13.80 -12.79 -17.82
C MET A 230 12.57 -12.21 -18.51
N GLN A 231 12.31 -10.91 -18.36
CA GLN A 231 11.15 -10.28 -19.00
C GLN A 231 11.31 -10.22 -20.52
N GLU A 232 12.48 -9.81 -21.01
CA GLU A 232 12.77 -9.74 -22.44
C GLU A 232 12.66 -11.12 -23.12
N SER A 233 12.85 -12.22 -22.38
CA SER A 233 12.64 -13.57 -22.93
C SER A 233 11.19 -13.85 -23.39
N TYR A 234 10.19 -13.09 -22.92
CA TYR A 234 8.79 -13.26 -23.30
C TYR A 234 8.42 -12.67 -24.67
N THR A 235 9.32 -11.90 -25.30
CA THR A 235 9.09 -11.33 -26.64
C THR A 235 9.33 -12.34 -27.75
N THR A 236 10.06 -13.42 -27.49
CA THR A 236 10.38 -14.45 -28.49
C THR A 236 9.17 -15.36 -28.70
N VAL A 237 8.56 -15.27 -29.88
CA VAL A 237 7.38 -16.07 -30.26
C VAL A 237 7.77 -17.55 -30.36
N LYS A 238 6.84 -18.45 -29.99
CA LYS A 238 6.90 -19.90 -30.24
C LYS A 238 6.99 -20.16 -31.76
N GLY A 239 8.17 -20.04 -32.35
CA GLY A 239 8.40 -20.20 -33.79
C GLY A 239 9.87 -20.45 -34.13
N ASP A 240 10.79 -19.87 -33.36
CA ASP A 240 12.21 -20.17 -33.50
C ASP A 240 12.53 -21.46 -32.73
N SER A 241 12.57 -22.57 -33.46
CA SER A 241 13.04 -23.84 -32.91
C SER A 241 14.53 -23.73 -32.60
N TYR A 242 14.85 -23.54 -31.31
CA TYR A 242 15.87 -24.24 -30.52
C TYR A 242 15.93 -23.56 -29.13
N THR A 243 15.36 -24.21 -28.11
CA THR A 243 15.30 -23.83 -26.68
C THR A 243 14.34 -22.70 -26.31
N ASP A 244 13.24 -23.04 -25.62
CA ASP A 244 12.45 -22.08 -24.85
C ASP A 244 13.32 -21.54 -23.70
N ARG A 245 13.72 -20.27 -23.78
CA ARG A 245 14.59 -19.62 -22.78
C ARG A 245 13.80 -18.99 -21.63
N ARG A 246 12.48 -19.14 -21.61
CA ARG A 246 11.64 -18.57 -20.55
C ARG A 246 11.97 -19.23 -19.20
N PRO A 247 11.96 -18.46 -18.09
CA PRO A 247 12.24 -19.00 -16.78
C PRO A 247 11.14 -19.97 -16.32
N ASP A 248 11.53 -21.08 -15.69
CA ASP A 248 10.61 -21.96 -14.98
C ASP A 248 10.26 -21.34 -13.62
N LEU A 249 9.23 -20.48 -13.63
CA LEU A 249 8.80 -19.73 -12.44
C LEU A 249 8.37 -20.66 -11.31
N SER A 250 7.74 -21.80 -11.60
CA SER A 250 7.36 -22.78 -10.58
C SER A 250 8.56 -23.31 -9.81
N LYS A 251 9.65 -23.66 -10.50
CA LYS A 251 10.90 -24.07 -9.84
C LYS A 251 11.57 -22.93 -9.06
N ILE A 252 11.52 -21.71 -9.58
CA ILE A 252 12.09 -20.53 -8.89
C ILE A 252 11.30 -20.26 -7.60
N LEU A 253 9.98 -20.21 -7.67
CA LEU A 253 9.10 -19.96 -6.52
C LEU A 253 9.21 -21.06 -5.46
N ALA A 254 9.37 -22.33 -5.85
CA ALA A 254 9.61 -23.43 -4.93
C ALA A 254 10.89 -23.26 -4.10
N ARG A 255 11.90 -22.58 -4.65
CA ARG A 255 13.16 -22.25 -3.96
C ARG A 255 13.07 -20.98 -3.14
N LEU A 256 12.34 -19.97 -3.61
CA LEU A 256 12.26 -18.65 -2.97
C LEU A 256 11.27 -18.61 -1.80
N ILE A 257 10.11 -19.26 -1.94
CA ILE A 257 9.03 -19.19 -0.95
C ILE A 257 9.07 -20.45 -0.11
N VAL A 258 9.97 -20.48 0.88
CA VAL A 258 10.15 -21.58 1.85
C VAL A 258 9.92 -21.05 3.27
N VAL A 259 9.64 -21.94 4.22
CA VAL A 259 9.47 -21.51 5.62
C VAL A 259 10.78 -20.87 6.09
N ARG A 260 10.69 -19.63 6.56
CA ARG A 260 11.83 -18.87 7.08
C ARG A 260 11.97 -19.13 8.58
N ASP A 261 13.19 -19.02 9.10
CA ASP A 261 13.44 -19.21 10.54
C ASP A 261 12.59 -18.27 11.40
N GLN A 262 12.41 -17.03 10.96
CA GLN A 262 11.55 -16.05 11.64
C GLN A 262 10.07 -16.42 11.66
N ASP A 263 9.61 -17.29 10.76
CA ASP A 263 8.23 -17.78 10.69
C ASP A 263 8.04 -19.11 11.43
N SER A 264 9.12 -19.75 11.88
CA SER A 264 9.07 -21.10 12.50
C SER A 264 8.19 -21.18 13.75
N SER A 265 8.05 -20.09 14.50
CA SER A 265 7.18 -19.98 15.67
C SER A 265 5.70 -19.75 15.32
N THR A 266 5.38 -19.50 14.05
CA THR A 266 4.00 -19.26 13.60
C THR A 266 3.26 -20.59 13.49
N GLN A 267 2.09 -20.68 14.13
CA GLN A 267 1.23 -21.85 14.00
C GLN A 267 0.91 -22.08 12.52
N ASN A 268 1.09 -23.31 12.04
CA ASN A 268 0.86 -23.70 10.64
C ASN A 268 1.74 -22.94 9.60
N ALA A 269 2.91 -22.43 9.98
CA ALA A 269 3.83 -21.71 9.07
C ALA A 269 4.08 -22.46 7.75
N HIS A 270 4.25 -23.79 7.81
CA HIS A 270 4.42 -24.64 6.63
C HIS A 270 3.21 -24.58 5.69
N ILE A 271 2.00 -24.66 6.22
CA ILE A 271 0.75 -24.64 5.43
C ILE A 271 0.57 -23.24 4.84
N LEU A 272 0.71 -22.18 5.64
CA LEU A 272 0.60 -20.79 5.17
C LEU A 272 1.61 -20.48 4.06
N THR A 273 2.86 -20.90 4.23
CA THR A 273 3.91 -20.69 3.22
C THR A 273 3.63 -21.46 1.94
N GLN A 274 3.14 -22.70 2.05
CA GLN A 274 2.75 -23.50 0.90
C GLN A 274 1.55 -22.88 0.17
N GLU A 275 0.55 -22.40 0.89
CA GLU A 275 -0.62 -21.74 0.31
C GLU A 275 -0.25 -20.40 -0.36
N LEU A 276 0.65 -19.61 0.24
CA LEU A 276 1.19 -18.41 -0.39
C LEU A 276 1.92 -18.77 -1.70
N ARG A 277 2.74 -19.82 -1.68
CA ARG A 277 3.43 -20.30 -2.89
C ARG A 277 2.45 -20.74 -3.97
N ASN A 278 1.42 -21.51 -3.61
CA ASN A 278 0.37 -21.96 -4.54
C ASN A 278 -0.37 -20.77 -5.17
N LEU A 279 -0.77 -19.80 -4.34
CA LEU A 279 -1.41 -18.57 -4.79
C LEU A 279 -0.53 -17.82 -5.80
N ILE A 280 0.71 -17.52 -5.42
CA ILE A 280 1.64 -16.77 -6.29
C ILE A 280 1.90 -17.54 -7.58
N THR A 281 2.10 -18.86 -7.52
CA THR A 281 2.35 -19.70 -8.71
C THR A 281 1.19 -19.60 -9.70
N SER A 282 -0.06 -19.61 -9.23
CA SER A 282 -1.23 -19.41 -10.12
C SER A 282 -1.32 -17.98 -10.65
N MET A 283 -0.98 -16.97 -9.85
CA MET A 283 -0.96 -15.56 -10.29
C MET A 283 0.08 -15.26 -11.38
N VAL A 284 1.25 -15.91 -11.34
CA VAL A 284 2.30 -15.77 -12.35
C VAL A 284 2.28 -16.87 -13.41
N GLU A 285 1.10 -17.44 -13.67
CA GLU A 285 0.90 -18.32 -14.82
C GLU A 285 1.03 -17.53 -16.13
N THR A 286 1.87 -18.04 -17.02
CA THR A 286 2.20 -17.44 -18.31
C THR A 286 1.06 -17.59 -19.31
N ASP A 287 0.28 -18.66 -19.20
CA ASP A 287 -0.96 -18.85 -19.95
C ASP A 287 -2.08 -18.00 -19.33
N VAL A 288 -2.42 -16.89 -20.00
CA VAL A 288 -3.44 -15.93 -19.54
C VAL A 288 -4.76 -16.62 -19.22
N SER A 289 -5.13 -17.67 -19.96
CA SER A 289 -6.41 -18.38 -19.78
C SER A 289 -6.47 -19.23 -18.49
N LYS A 290 -5.31 -19.53 -17.91
CA LYS A 290 -5.18 -20.31 -16.67
C LYS A 290 -4.91 -19.44 -15.44
N ARG A 291 -4.62 -18.15 -15.64
CA ARG A 291 -4.40 -17.22 -14.54
C ARG A 291 -5.75 -16.95 -13.85
N PRO A 292 -5.81 -16.99 -12.51
CA PRO A 292 -7.07 -16.79 -11.80
C PRO A 292 -7.56 -15.35 -11.93
N SER A 293 -8.87 -15.19 -11.84
CA SER A 293 -9.54 -13.92 -11.57
C SER A 293 -9.22 -13.42 -10.16
N VAL A 294 -9.49 -12.14 -9.91
CA VAL A 294 -9.36 -11.54 -8.59
C VAL A 294 -10.30 -12.17 -7.55
N GLU A 295 -11.51 -12.60 -7.96
CA GLU A 295 -12.42 -13.36 -7.10
C GLU A 295 -11.84 -14.71 -6.68
N GLU A 296 -11.25 -15.46 -7.62
CA GLU A 296 -10.62 -16.75 -7.34
C GLU A 296 -9.39 -16.59 -6.43
N CYS A 297 -8.63 -15.49 -6.60
CA CYS A 297 -7.52 -15.17 -5.71
C CYS A 297 -8.00 -14.91 -4.28
N LEU A 298 -9.07 -14.13 -4.09
CA LEU A 298 -9.65 -13.86 -2.76
C LEU A 298 -10.25 -15.11 -2.11
N ALA A 299 -10.76 -16.05 -2.91
CA ALA A 299 -11.28 -17.33 -2.44
C ALA A 299 -10.18 -18.37 -2.11
N HIS A 300 -8.91 -18.07 -2.41
CA HIS A 300 -7.80 -19.01 -2.24
C HIS A 300 -7.57 -19.38 -0.76
N GLY A 301 -7.12 -20.62 -0.51
CA GLY A 301 -6.89 -21.18 0.83
C GLY A 301 -5.98 -20.33 1.71
N PHE A 302 -4.99 -19.68 1.09
CA PHE A 302 -4.15 -18.67 1.76
C PHE A 302 -4.94 -17.64 2.57
N PHE A 303 -6.07 -17.11 2.09
CA PHE A 303 -6.87 -16.11 2.81
C PHE A 303 -7.87 -16.73 3.80
N GLN A 304 -8.04 -18.05 3.80
CA GLN A 304 -8.91 -18.77 4.74
C GLN A 304 -8.18 -19.18 6.02
N LEU A 305 -6.85 -19.14 6.01
CA LEU A 305 -6.02 -19.51 7.15
C LEU A 305 -5.88 -18.34 8.12
N GLN A 306 -6.02 -18.62 9.42
CA GLN A 306 -5.77 -17.63 10.45
C GLN A 306 -4.27 -17.34 10.58
N THR A 307 -3.94 -16.06 10.75
CA THR A 307 -2.60 -15.57 11.04
C THR A 307 -2.65 -14.66 12.27
N VAL A 308 -1.55 -14.58 13.00
CA VAL A 308 -1.41 -13.71 14.18
C VAL A 308 -0.32 -12.68 13.88
N PRO A 309 -0.57 -11.38 14.13
CA PRO A 309 0.44 -10.36 13.96
C PRO A 309 1.61 -10.58 14.92
N LYS A 310 2.83 -10.35 14.43
CA LYS A 310 4.04 -10.33 15.25
C LYS A 310 4.28 -8.94 15.80
N TYR A 311 5.07 -8.85 16.87
CA TYR A 311 5.48 -7.56 17.44
C TYR A 311 6.03 -6.57 16.39
N VAL A 312 6.85 -7.07 15.46
CA VAL A 312 7.45 -6.26 14.39
C VAL A 312 6.42 -5.66 13.45
N ASP A 313 5.27 -6.31 13.26
CA ASP A 313 4.22 -5.84 12.35
C ASP A 313 3.65 -4.49 12.86
N PHE A 314 3.55 -4.34 14.18
CA PHE A 314 3.12 -3.12 14.86
C PHE A 314 4.15 -1.99 14.85
N LEU A 315 5.37 -2.24 14.35
CA LEU A 315 6.38 -1.19 14.15
C LEU A 315 6.41 -0.68 12.71
N LEU A 316 5.95 -1.51 11.75
CA LEU A 316 6.10 -1.25 10.33
C LEU A 316 4.98 -0.38 9.75
N LEU A 317 3.74 -0.56 10.23
CA LEU A 317 2.56 0.13 9.72
C LEU A 317 2.12 1.23 10.69
N PRO A 318 2.25 2.52 10.30
CA PRO A 318 1.78 3.62 11.12
C PRO A 318 0.29 3.55 11.40
N SER A 319 -0.11 4.02 12.58
CA SER A 319 -1.51 4.18 12.98
C SER A 319 -1.68 5.49 13.75
N CYS A 320 -2.91 6.00 13.83
CA CYS A 320 -3.23 7.11 14.73
C CYS A 320 -3.22 6.70 16.21
N VAL A 321 -3.19 5.39 16.52
CA VAL A 321 -3.12 4.87 17.89
C VAL A 321 -1.71 4.38 18.19
N LEU A 322 -1.14 4.87 19.29
CA LEU A 322 0.09 4.35 19.87
C LEU A 322 -0.24 3.48 21.08
N ARG A 323 0.50 2.38 21.25
CA ARG A 323 0.42 1.47 22.39
C ARG A 323 1.76 1.42 23.10
N PHE A 324 1.75 1.78 24.37
CA PHE A 324 2.89 1.77 25.28
C PHE A 324 2.83 0.55 26.19
N LEU A 325 3.94 -0.18 26.32
CA LEU A 325 3.94 -1.54 26.84
C LEU A 325 4.48 -1.70 28.26
N ASN A 326 5.25 -0.72 28.75
CA ASN A 326 6.03 -0.88 29.98
C ASN A 326 5.98 0.36 30.88
N LEU A 327 4.84 1.06 30.89
CA LEU A 327 4.65 2.26 31.70
C LEU A 327 3.98 1.99 33.05
N ILE A 328 3.20 0.91 33.16
CA ILE A 328 2.50 0.54 34.39
C ILE A 328 2.91 -0.89 34.74
N ASP A 329 3.26 -1.10 36.01
CA ASP A 329 3.47 -2.45 36.52
C ASP A 329 2.13 -3.21 36.50
N PRO A 330 2.03 -4.37 35.81
CA PRO A 330 0.80 -5.16 35.77
C PRO A 330 0.20 -5.47 37.16
N GLU A 331 1.04 -5.59 38.19
CA GLU A 331 0.58 -5.86 39.56
C GLU A 331 -0.11 -4.64 40.21
N LYS A 332 0.11 -3.45 39.65
CA LYS A 332 -0.42 -2.18 40.14
C LYS A 332 -1.50 -1.56 39.27
N VAL A 333 -1.97 -2.28 38.25
CA VAL A 333 -3.04 -1.78 37.37
C VAL A 333 -4.37 -1.58 38.13
N LEU A 334 -4.54 -2.24 39.27
CA LEU A 334 -5.67 -2.03 40.18
C LEU A 334 -5.48 -0.83 41.14
N ASP A 335 -4.30 -0.20 41.14
CA ASP A 335 -4.04 1.05 41.88
C ASP A 335 -4.49 2.24 41.04
N GLU A 336 -5.73 2.67 41.26
CA GLU A 336 -6.39 3.75 40.52
C GLU A 336 -5.58 5.07 40.51
N PRO A 337 -4.98 5.53 41.63
CA PRO A 337 -4.03 6.65 41.64
C PRO A 337 -2.85 6.54 40.66
N GLU A 338 -2.19 5.37 40.58
CA GLU A 338 -1.04 5.18 39.70
C GLU A 338 -1.47 5.23 38.22
N CYS A 339 -2.61 4.59 37.90
CA CYS A 339 -3.19 4.64 36.56
C CYS A 339 -3.56 6.07 36.14
N ILE A 340 -4.19 6.85 37.01
CA ILE A 340 -4.55 8.25 36.73
C ILE A 340 -3.28 9.08 36.47
N ALA A 341 -2.26 8.94 37.32
CA ALA A 341 -1.01 9.69 37.17
C ALA A 341 -0.30 9.37 35.83
N VAL A 342 -0.22 8.09 35.45
CA VAL A 342 0.37 7.70 34.17
C VAL A 342 -0.48 8.18 32.99
N GLN A 343 -1.80 8.10 33.07
CA GLN A 343 -2.70 8.58 32.02
C GLN A 343 -2.58 10.09 31.81
N GLU A 344 -2.52 10.88 32.88
CA GLU A 344 -2.32 12.33 32.83
C GLU A 344 -0.94 12.68 32.24
N ALA A 345 0.13 12.05 32.73
CA ALA A 345 1.48 12.27 32.24
C ALA A 345 1.62 11.93 30.75
N MET A 346 1.04 10.81 30.31
CA MET A 346 1.06 10.41 28.91
C MET A 346 0.21 11.32 28.03
N THR A 347 -0.92 11.79 28.54
CA THR A 347 -1.75 12.78 27.83
C THR A 347 -0.99 14.08 27.65
N GLU A 348 -0.34 14.60 28.69
CA GLU A 348 0.47 15.83 28.61
C GLU A 348 1.64 15.67 27.64
N GLU A 349 2.40 14.58 27.75
CA GLU A 349 3.57 14.33 26.92
C GLU A 349 3.18 14.12 25.44
N CYS A 350 2.11 13.36 25.16
CA CYS A 350 1.63 13.14 23.79
C CYS A 350 1.01 14.39 23.17
N ALA A 351 0.35 15.24 23.96
CA ALA A 351 -0.26 16.49 23.48
C ALA A 351 0.77 17.47 22.91
N ARG A 352 2.07 17.32 23.23
CA ARG A 352 3.16 18.12 22.65
C ARG A 352 3.35 17.87 21.15
N TYR A 353 2.85 16.76 20.61
CA TYR A 353 2.99 16.38 19.20
C TYR A 353 1.72 16.64 18.39
N GLY A 354 0.57 16.86 19.04
CA GLY A 354 -0.68 17.20 18.36
C GLY A 354 -1.93 16.88 19.17
N SER A 355 -3.08 17.13 18.55
CA SER A 355 -4.40 16.98 19.14
C SER A 355 -4.73 15.51 19.42
N LEU A 356 -5.10 15.19 20.66
CA LEU A 356 -5.46 13.83 21.09
C LEU A 356 -6.98 13.63 21.08
N LYS A 357 -7.43 12.41 20.77
CA LYS A 357 -8.83 11.99 20.87
C LYS A 357 -9.10 11.22 22.15
N ASN A 358 -8.24 10.25 22.46
CA ASN A 358 -8.41 9.34 23.59
C ASN A 358 -7.05 9.00 24.20
N CYS A 359 -7.03 8.75 25.50
CA CYS A 359 -5.94 8.10 26.21
C CYS A 359 -6.56 7.10 27.19
N ILE A 360 -6.31 5.81 27.03
CA ILE A 360 -6.91 4.75 27.87
C ILE A 360 -5.84 3.76 28.35
N ILE A 361 -6.11 3.12 29.49
CA ILE A 361 -5.26 2.07 30.05
C ILE A 361 -6.02 0.75 29.97
N GLY A 362 -5.38 -0.28 29.44
CA GLY A 362 -5.94 -1.62 29.40
C GLY A 362 -6.03 -2.22 30.80
N GLN A 363 -7.20 -2.74 31.15
CA GLN A 363 -7.52 -3.20 32.50
C GLN A 363 -7.61 -4.73 32.61
N GLN A 364 -7.53 -5.47 31.50
CA GLN A 364 -7.79 -6.91 31.47
C GLN A 364 -7.02 -7.63 30.36
N GLY A 365 -6.80 -8.93 30.55
CA GLY A 365 -6.24 -9.82 29.54
C GLY A 365 -4.87 -9.36 29.02
N GLU A 366 -4.67 -9.47 27.71
CA GLU A 366 -3.40 -9.06 27.07
C GLU A 366 -3.20 -7.53 27.09
N SER A 367 -4.25 -6.73 27.28
CA SER A 367 -4.14 -5.27 27.38
C SER A 367 -3.67 -4.76 28.74
N LEU A 368 -3.64 -5.61 29.77
CA LEU A 368 -3.42 -5.22 31.16
C LEU A 368 -2.15 -4.37 31.32
N GLY A 369 -2.30 -3.13 31.81
CA GLY A 369 -1.20 -2.19 32.06
C GLY A 369 -0.64 -1.48 30.83
N LYS A 370 -1.16 -1.79 29.63
CA LYS A 370 -0.77 -1.09 28.40
C LYS A 370 -1.53 0.22 28.27
N VAL A 371 -0.83 1.28 27.88
CA VAL A 371 -1.44 2.60 27.64
C VAL A 371 -1.66 2.79 26.14
N PHE A 372 -2.84 3.24 25.75
CA PHE A 372 -3.21 3.50 24.37
C PHE A 372 -3.54 4.97 24.19
N VAL A 373 -2.88 5.64 23.26
CA VAL A 373 -3.09 7.06 22.96
C VAL A 373 -3.49 7.20 21.50
N GLU A 374 -4.69 7.75 21.26
CA GLU A 374 -5.21 8.03 19.94
C GLU A 374 -5.03 9.51 19.59
N PHE A 375 -4.29 9.77 18.51
CA PHE A 375 -4.14 11.09 17.92
C PHE A 375 -5.25 11.39 16.92
N THR A 376 -5.52 12.68 16.73
CA THR A 376 -6.49 13.14 15.72
C THR A 376 -6.00 12.85 14.31
N PHE A 377 -4.69 13.05 14.07
CA PHE A 377 -4.06 12.80 12.79
C PHE A 377 -2.83 11.90 12.93
N THR A 378 -2.66 10.98 11.98
CA THR A 378 -1.55 10.01 12.03
C THR A 378 -0.17 10.66 12.00
N HIS A 379 0.01 11.77 11.28
CA HIS A 379 1.32 12.43 11.25
C HIS A 379 1.78 12.91 12.64
N GLN A 380 0.84 13.17 13.56
CA GLN A 380 1.11 13.52 14.95
C GLN A 380 1.54 12.27 15.74
N ALA A 381 0.84 11.15 15.54
CA ALA A 381 1.21 9.85 16.12
C ALA A 381 2.59 9.37 15.63
N VAL A 382 2.92 9.55 14.35
CA VAL A 382 4.24 9.21 13.79
C VAL A 382 5.34 10.07 14.44
N ALA A 383 5.11 11.39 14.56
CA ALA A 383 6.06 12.27 15.22
C ALA A 383 6.27 11.92 16.70
N ALA A 384 5.19 11.57 17.41
CA ALA A 384 5.25 11.09 18.79
C ALA A 384 6.00 9.75 18.87
N PHE A 385 5.69 8.78 18.02
CA PHE A 385 6.37 7.48 17.98
C PHE A 385 7.88 7.62 17.79
N GLU A 386 8.33 8.40 16.81
CA GLU A 386 9.76 8.61 16.53
C GLU A 386 10.51 9.23 17.72
N ARG A 387 9.87 10.13 18.45
CA ARG A 387 10.47 10.85 19.57
C ARG A 387 10.40 10.10 20.89
N LEU A 388 9.28 9.42 21.15
CA LEU A 388 9.04 8.71 22.41
C LEU A 388 9.73 7.35 22.46
N SER A 389 9.94 6.68 21.33
CA SER A 389 10.70 5.41 21.25
C SER A 389 12.15 5.52 21.76
N GLN A 390 12.66 6.75 21.92
CA GLN A 390 14.03 7.03 22.37
C GLN A 390 14.09 7.62 23.80
N LYS A 391 12.95 7.79 24.47
CA LYS A 391 12.87 8.40 25.80
C LYS A 391 12.87 7.38 26.92
N THR A 392 13.24 7.85 28.10
CA THR A 392 13.03 7.16 29.37
C THR A 392 11.90 7.82 30.15
N PHE A 393 11.08 7.01 30.82
CA PHE A 393 10.03 7.41 31.74
C PHE A 393 10.25 6.62 33.04
N ASP A 394 10.34 7.31 34.18
CA ASP A 394 10.68 6.72 35.49
C ASP A 394 11.85 5.72 35.46
N GLY A 395 12.92 6.09 34.75
CA GLY A 395 14.14 5.28 34.65
C GLY A 395 14.08 4.12 33.64
N HIS A 396 12.94 3.88 32.98
CA HIS A 396 12.76 2.81 32.00
C HIS A 396 12.65 3.35 30.58
N THR A 397 13.30 2.71 29.60
CA THR A 397 13.13 3.06 28.19
C THR A 397 11.70 2.76 27.75
N VAL A 398 11.03 3.73 27.14
CA VAL A 398 9.64 3.57 26.70
C VAL A 398 9.58 2.61 25.52
N LEU A 399 8.79 1.53 25.68
CA LEU A 399 8.46 0.61 24.60
C LEU A 399 7.12 1.01 23.99
N VAL A 400 7.16 1.52 22.76
CA VAL A 400 5.99 1.99 22.02
C VAL A 400 5.86 1.24 20.70
N THR A 401 4.62 0.96 20.32
CA THR A 401 4.22 0.34 19.05
C THR A 401 3.06 1.12 18.46
N TYR A 402 2.83 1.03 17.16
CA TYR A 402 1.53 1.39 16.61
C TYR A 402 0.49 0.34 17.01
N PHE A 403 -0.77 0.73 17.05
CA PHE A 403 -1.87 -0.19 17.30
C PHE A 403 -2.95 -0.01 16.23
N PRO A 404 -3.53 -1.09 15.65
CA PRO A 404 -4.53 -0.96 14.61
C PRO A 404 -5.74 -0.15 15.11
N SER A 405 -6.06 0.95 14.41
CA SER A 405 -7.14 1.85 14.82
C SER A 405 -8.50 1.14 14.83
N GLY A 406 -8.76 0.26 13.87
CA GLY A 406 -9.97 -0.55 13.83
C GLY A 406 -10.12 -1.46 15.07
N ASP A 407 -9.05 -2.14 15.48
CA ASP A 407 -9.08 -2.98 16.69
C ASP A 407 -9.29 -2.13 17.95
N PHE A 408 -8.69 -0.94 18.00
CA PHE A 408 -8.89 0.01 19.09
C PHE A 408 -10.35 0.46 19.21
N HIS A 409 -10.96 0.86 18.10
CA HIS A 409 -12.36 1.31 18.06
C HIS A 409 -13.35 0.18 18.31
N ASP A 410 -13.01 -1.06 17.94
CA ASP A 410 -13.77 -2.27 18.24
C ASP A 410 -13.59 -2.75 19.70
N GLY A 411 -12.70 -2.13 20.47
CA GLY A 411 -12.38 -2.53 21.85
C GLY A 411 -11.55 -3.82 21.95
N LYS A 412 -10.96 -4.30 20.85
CA LYS A 412 -10.06 -5.46 20.80
C LYS A 412 -8.65 -5.04 21.21
N LEU A 413 -8.46 -4.74 22.49
CA LEU A 413 -7.17 -4.33 23.03
C LEU A 413 -6.35 -5.56 23.42
N TYR A 414 -5.27 -5.83 22.68
CA TYR A 414 -4.35 -6.95 22.92
C TYR A 414 -2.88 -6.50 22.90
#